data_AF-A0A2E6I8Y2-F1
#
_entry.id   AF-A0A2E6I8Y2-F1
#
_cell.length_a   1.000
_cell.length_b   1.000
_cell.length_c   1.000
_cell.angle_alpha   90.00
_cell.angle_beta   90.00
_cell.angle_gamma   90.00
#
_symmetry.space_group_name_H-M   'P 1'
#
loop_
_entity.id
_entity.type
_entity.pdbx_description
1 polymer ?
#
loop_
_entity_poly.entity_id
_entity_poly.type
_entity_poly.pdbx_seq_one_letter_code
_entity_poly.pdbx_strand_id
1 'polypeptide(L)'
;MSETSENEETQGYVVEGQLTTAVRGYLVLYSVTGGRVSYTTFANNARELELPRSFVPPIRRTKDSFAIAKNTLTGMALPNLENVEGWDGVVKQEILVERLKKGNEYAVQIKRSGRSRGKRHTERVNLFRLEFSPPENFDAASWCQSYMDSHWEEGIEAPSMSSIRRCLTIEPYWDEEDFDPNMMQTIQQRLLDHFEVVATSIDAKMLRDRLRRVLASNMKGFPFRSGQGAWFVPNSEEDNTLGSLEDYSNLLESFGTANMLSGDPTEESWFDETGKPRDWYRPSTNLRILGYIDNDRQLEYIRNDIQNNLSREIAEYQSKIVKLADSFNEDKVEAFEDRLNNIQVVKEELVTRLANLSDMIGGVEVSTVVFSDLNESFTGRLDSIQPLNSTVANRLRGLMDFSEDED
;
A
#
# COMPACT_ATOMS: atom_id res chain seq x y z
N MET A 1 -68.31 2.89 -6.50
CA MET A 1 -68.08 2.17 -7.76
C MET A 1 -66.66 2.50 -8.17
N SER A 2 -65.66 1.73 -7.71
CA SER A 2 -65.08 0.53 -8.38
C SER A 2 -64.43 0.96 -9.72
N GLU A 3 -63.15 0.79 -10.04
CA GLU A 3 -61.99 -0.06 -9.67
C GLU A 3 -60.73 0.73 -10.15
N THR A 4 -59.44 0.45 -9.90
CA THR A 4 -58.67 -0.80 -9.80
C THR A 4 -57.28 -0.46 -9.24
N SER A 5 -56.74 -1.23 -8.29
CA SER A 5 -55.29 -1.31 -8.04
C SER A 5 -54.95 -2.74 -7.64
N GLU A 6 -54.32 -3.49 -8.56
CA GLU A 6 -53.84 -4.85 -8.32
C GLU A 6 -52.34 -4.85 -7.96
N ASN A 7 -52.05 -5.67 -6.94
CA ASN A 7 -50.80 -6.37 -6.64
C ASN A 7 -49.63 -5.60 -6.01
N GLU A 8 -49.73 -5.40 -4.69
CA GLU A 8 -48.57 -5.46 -3.79
C GLU A 8 -48.30 -6.93 -3.43
N GLU A 9 -47.20 -7.50 -3.91
CA GLU A 9 -46.68 -8.78 -3.44
C GLU A 9 -46.28 -8.66 -1.97
N THR A 10 -46.97 -9.42 -1.13
CA THR A 10 -46.82 -9.46 0.31
C THR A 10 -45.54 -10.22 0.67
N GLN A 11 -44.55 -9.49 1.17
CA GLN A 11 -43.30 -10.04 1.71
C GLN A 11 -43.60 -10.87 2.98
N GLY A 12 -42.98 -12.05 3.06
CA GLY A 12 -43.22 -13.05 4.10
C GLY A 12 -42.82 -12.59 5.51
N TYR A 13 -43.69 -12.87 6.48
CA TYR A 13 -43.48 -12.60 7.91
C TYR A 13 -42.58 -13.65 8.58
N VAL A 14 -41.73 -13.17 9.50
CA VAL A 14 -40.91 -13.98 10.42
C VAL A 14 -41.73 -14.28 11.69
N VAL A 15 -41.69 -15.54 12.16
CA VAL A 15 -42.33 -15.99 13.41
C VAL A 15 -41.38 -15.74 14.59
N GLU A 16 -41.95 -15.23 15.70
CA GLU A 16 -41.25 -14.84 16.93
C GLU A 16 -40.40 -15.95 17.58
N GLY A 17 -39.17 -15.57 17.96
CA GLY A 17 -38.24 -16.39 18.75
C GLY A 17 -36.76 -16.16 18.42
N GLN A 18 -36.29 -14.90 18.48
CA GLN A 18 -34.87 -14.51 18.53
C GLN A 18 -33.87 -15.23 17.60
N LEU A 19 -33.99 -15.01 16.28
CA LEU A 19 -32.89 -15.15 15.32
C LEU A 19 -32.47 -13.75 14.82
N THR A 20 -32.03 -12.91 15.76
CA THR A 20 -31.72 -11.49 15.50
C THR A 20 -30.51 -11.34 14.56
N THR A 21 -30.82 -10.84 13.37
CA THR A 21 -29.96 -10.14 12.39
C THR A 21 -28.86 -10.97 11.70
N ALA A 22 -29.27 -11.74 10.70
CA ALA A 22 -28.43 -12.05 9.55
C ALA A 22 -28.06 -10.73 8.83
N VAL A 23 -26.85 -10.19 9.06
CA VAL A 23 -26.38 -9.00 8.31
C VAL A 23 -26.20 -9.35 6.84
N ARG A 24 -27.09 -8.79 6.04
CA ARG A 24 -27.03 -8.83 4.58
C ARG A 24 -25.96 -7.86 4.10
N GLY A 25 -25.34 -8.13 2.96
CA GLY A 25 -24.23 -7.30 2.47
C GLY A 25 -23.77 -7.65 1.08
N TYR A 26 -22.76 -6.93 0.61
CA TYR A 26 -22.21 -7.06 -0.73
C TYR A 26 -20.92 -7.86 -0.71
N LEU A 27 -20.81 -8.84 -1.61
CA LEU A 27 -19.52 -9.44 -1.92
C LEU A 27 -18.84 -8.60 -2.98
N VAL A 28 -17.62 -8.14 -2.69
CA VAL A 28 -16.81 -7.35 -3.62
C VAL A 28 -15.47 -8.02 -3.89
N LEU A 29 -14.97 -7.87 -5.10
CA LEU A 29 -13.67 -8.40 -5.53
C LEU A 29 -12.86 -7.28 -6.15
N TYR A 30 -11.71 -6.95 -5.57
CA TYR A 30 -10.84 -5.93 -6.13
C TYR A 30 -9.64 -6.52 -6.87
N SER A 31 -9.23 -5.84 -7.93
CA SER A 31 -7.97 -6.07 -8.65
C SER A 31 -7.28 -4.73 -8.82
N VAL A 32 -5.98 -4.65 -8.51
CA VAL A 32 -5.16 -3.44 -8.74
C VAL A 32 -3.96 -3.81 -9.59
N THR A 33 -3.89 -3.22 -10.77
CA THR A 33 -2.80 -3.44 -11.74
C THR A 33 -1.72 -2.38 -11.65
N GLY A 34 -0.54 -2.73 -12.16
CA GLY A 34 0.63 -1.85 -12.11
C GLY A 34 0.42 -0.59 -12.93
N GLY A 35 0.83 0.55 -12.40
CA GLY A 35 0.58 1.84 -13.00
C GLY A 35 0.78 2.99 -12.02
N ARG A 36 0.59 4.21 -12.52
CA ARG A 36 0.69 5.46 -11.77
C ARG A 36 -0.23 6.51 -12.39
N VAL A 37 -0.91 7.27 -11.55
CA VAL A 37 -1.70 8.45 -11.97
C VAL A 37 -1.28 9.69 -11.20
N SER A 38 -1.45 10.87 -11.79
CA SER A 38 -1.29 12.13 -11.06
C SER A 38 -2.25 12.19 -9.88
N TYR A 39 -1.77 12.63 -8.71
CA TYR A 39 -2.61 12.83 -7.54
C TYR A 39 -3.72 13.83 -7.82
N THR A 40 -3.41 14.92 -8.53
CA THR A 40 -4.39 15.95 -8.91
C THR A 40 -5.57 15.35 -9.68
N THR A 41 -5.29 14.58 -10.74
CA THR A 41 -6.34 13.96 -11.57
C THR A 41 -7.20 13.00 -10.73
N PHE A 42 -6.56 12.16 -9.93
CA PHE A 42 -7.27 11.17 -9.12
C PHE A 42 -8.09 11.80 -7.99
N ALA A 43 -7.57 12.86 -7.35
CA ALA A 43 -8.30 13.61 -6.32
C ALA A 43 -9.49 14.36 -6.92
N ASN A 44 -9.35 14.95 -8.12
CA ASN A 44 -10.47 15.60 -8.81
C ASN A 44 -11.59 14.59 -9.14
N ASN A 45 -11.24 13.42 -9.69
CA ASN A 45 -12.23 12.36 -9.96
C ASN A 45 -12.95 11.92 -8.68
N ALA A 46 -12.23 11.82 -7.56
CA ALA A 46 -12.84 11.48 -6.27
C ALA A 46 -13.83 12.56 -5.80
N ARG A 47 -13.49 13.85 -6.00
CA ARG A 47 -14.37 14.97 -5.66
C ARG A 47 -15.61 15.04 -6.55
N GLU A 48 -15.48 14.73 -7.84
CA GLU A 48 -16.62 14.65 -8.77
C GLU A 48 -17.60 13.54 -8.39
N LEU A 49 -17.10 12.47 -7.76
CA LEU A 49 -17.88 11.37 -7.20
C LEU A 49 -18.30 11.62 -5.74
N GLU A 50 -18.13 12.83 -5.22
CA GLU A 50 -18.44 13.22 -3.84
C GLU A 50 -17.75 12.36 -2.76
N LEU A 51 -16.66 11.66 -3.12
CA LEU A 51 -15.90 10.82 -2.19
C LEU A 51 -14.95 11.68 -1.34
N PRO A 52 -14.91 11.46 -0.01
CA PRO A 52 -14.00 12.20 0.85
C PRO A 52 -12.54 11.79 0.64
N ARG A 53 -11.61 12.66 1.06
CA ARG A 53 -10.15 12.44 0.99
C ARG A 53 -9.69 11.08 1.54
N SER A 54 -10.44 10.51 2.48
CA SER A 54 -10.14 9.19 3.05
C SER A 54 -10.14 8.06 2.02
N PHE A 55 -10.80 8.22 0.87
CA PHE A 55 -10.81 7.27 -0.26
C PHE A 55 -9.58 7.37 -1.18
N VAL A 56 -8.84 8.48 -1.10
CA VAL A 56 -7.67 8.74 -1.94
C VAL A 56 -6.36 8.41 -1.21
N PRO A 57 -5.42 7.65 -1.81
CA PRO A 57 -4.12 7.39 -1.22
C PRO A 57 -3.35 8.69 -0.99
N PRO A 58 -2.71 8.90 0.18
CA PRO A 58 -1.85 10.06 0.37
C PRO A 58 -0.61 9.91 -0.52
N ILE A 59 -0.04 11.01 -1.00
CA ILE A 59 1.21 10.95 -1.76
C ILE A 59 2.35 10.40 -0.89
N ARG A 60 3.35 9.85 -1.56
CA ARG A 60 4.53 9.28 -0.90
C ARG A 60 5.42 10.39 -0.35
N ARG A 61 6.06 10.14 0.80
CA ARG A 61 7.08 11.03 1.35
C ARG A 61 8.17 11.26 0.30
N THR A 62 8.62 12.50 0.15
CA THR A 62 9.67 12.90 -0.81
C THR A 62 10.89 11.96 -0.80
N LYS A 63 11.39 11.58 0.39
CA LYS A 63 12.50 10.62 0.50
C LYS A 63 12.21 9.25 -0.11
N ASP A 64 11.02 8.71 0.12
CA ASP A 64 10.60 7.43 -0.46
C ASP A 64 10.35 7.56 -1.97
N SER A 65 9.86 8.73 -2.41
CA SER A 65 9.71 9.07 -3.83
C SER A 65 11.06 9.08 -4.55
N PHE A 66 12.12 9.61 -3.91
CA PHE A 66 13.48 9.55 -4.44
C PHE A 66 14.00 8.11 -4.58
N ALA A 67 13.75 7.27 -3.56
CA ALA A 67 14.15 5.86 -3.59
C ALA A 67 13.51 5.06 -4.74
N ILE A 68 12.32 5.46 -5.19
CA ILE A 68 11.66 4.92 -6.38
C ILE A 68 12.19 5.60 -7.64
N ALA A 69 12.32 6.92 -7.63
CA ALA A 69 12.67 7.71 -8.79
C ALA A 69 14.00 7.27 -9.41
N LYS A 70 14.99 6.96 -8.57
CA LYS A 70 16.31 6.45 -9.01
C LYS A 70 16.25 5.20 -9.89
N ASN A 71 15.18 4.41 -9.82
CA ASN A 71 15.03 3.21 -10.63
C ASN A 71 14.86 3.55 -12.12
N THR A 72 14.43 4.78 -12.48
CA THR A 72 14.34 5.23 -13.87
C THR A 72 15.69 5.22 -14.61
N LEU A 73 16.79 5.32 -13.86
CA LEU A 73 18.14 5.32 -14.39
C LEU A 73 18.67 3.90 -14.60
N THR A 74 18.19 2.91 -13.85
CA THR A 74 18.75 1.56 -13.89
C THR A 74 18.39 0.88 -15.22
N GLY A 75 19.40 0.41 -15.94
CA GLY A 75 19.22 -0.22 -17.26
C GLY A 75 19.05 0.78 -18.41
N MET A 76 19.24 2.08 -18.16
CA MET A 76 19.26 3.09 -19.23
C MET A 76 20.45 2.82 -20.15
N ALA A 77 20.18 2.50 -21.42
CA ALA A 77 21.21 2.28 -22.43
C ALA A 77 21.89 3.61 -22.77
N LEU A 78 23.21 3.57 -22.86
CA LEU A 78 24.05 4.66 -23.35
C LEU A 78 24.58 4.31 -24.75
N PRO A 79 25.06 5.29 -25.53
CA PRO A 79 25.70 5.03 -26.81
C PRO A 79 26.80 3.97 -26.67
N ASN A 80 26.88 3.06 -27.64
CA ASN A 80 27.95 2.07 -27.64
C ASN A 80 29.29 2.74 -27.97
N LEU A 81 30.38 2.24 -27.39
CA LEU A 81 31.72 2.69 -27.72
C LEU A 81 32.34 1.74 -28.75
N GLU A 82 32.70 2.26 -29.92
CA GLU A 82 33.20 1.44 -31.02
C GLU A 82 34.67 1.04 -30.86
N ASN A 83 35.51 1.95 -30.36
CA ASN A 83 36.95 1.75 -30.18
C ASN A 83 37.37 2.20 -28.77
N VAL A 84 37.40 1.25 -27.82
CA VAL A 84 37.91 1.50 -26.46
C VAL A 84 39.20 0.71 -26.26
N GLU A 85 40.23 1.39 -25.76
CA GLU A 85 41.50 0.74 -25.46
C GLU A 85 41.32 -0.42 -24.47
N GLY A 86 41.92 -1.58 -24.77
CA GLY A 86 41.81 -2.79 -23.94
C GLY A 86 40.55 -3.63 -24.17
N TRP A 87 39.64 -3.22 -25.06
CA TRP A 87 38.44 -3.98 -25.42
C TRP A 87 38.50 -4.50 -26.86
N ASP A 88 37.94 -5.69 -27.08
CA ASP A 88 37.80 -6.30 -28.39
C ASP A 88 36.42 -5.94 -28.98
N GLY A 89 36.40 -4.94 -29.86
CA GLY A 89 35.19 -4.50 -30.58
C GLY A 89 34.24 -3.64 -29.75
N VAL A 90 32.97 -3.62 -30.15
CA VAL A 90 31.95 -2.71 -29.62
C VAL A 90 31.65 -3.00 -28.15
N VAL A 91 31.77 -1.97 -27.32
CA VAL A 91 31.45 -2.00 -25.88
C VAL A 91 30.05 -1.45 -25.66
N LYS A 92 29.18 -2.26 -25.06
CA LYS A 92 27.84 -1.85 -24.64
C LYS A 92 27.89 -1.12 -23.32
N GLN A 93 27.15 -0.03 -23.20
CA GLN A 93 27.09 0.78 -22.00
C GLN A 93 25.66 0.84 -21.45
N GLU A 94 25.51 0.63 -20.15
CA GLU A 94 24.24 0.80 -19.43
C GLU A 94 24.46 1.49 -18.09
N ILE A 95 23.49 2.26 -17.64
CA ILE A 95 23.52 2.86 -16.30
C ILE A 95 23.08 1.83 -15.26
N LEU A 96 23.84 1.78 -14.17
CA LEU A 96 23.56 0.98 -12.99
C LEU A 96 23.49 1.91 -11.78
N VAL A 97 22.56 1.65 -10.86
CA VAL A 97 22.44 2.44 -9.62
C VAL A 97 22.66 1.53 -8.41
N GLU A 98 23.75 1.76 -7.68
CA GLU A 98 24.08 1.03 -6.46
C GLU A 98 23.62 1.80 -5.22
N ARG A 99 23.18 1.04 -4.21
CA ARG A 99 22.78 1.61 -2.91
C ARG A 99 24.00 1.85 -2.04
N LEU A 100 24.20 3.07 -1.57
CA LEU A 100 25.19 3.39 -0.54
C LEU A 100 24.50 3.37 0.83
N LYS A 101 23.39 4.11 0.96
CA LYS A 101 22.55 4.14 2.17
C LYS A 101 21.09 4.00 1.77
N LYS A 102 20.42 2.97 2.31
CA LYS A 102 19.04 2.62 1.94
C LYS A 102 18.11 3.84 2.09
N GLY A 103 17.48 4.23 0.98
CA GLY A 103 16.52 5.33 0.96
C GLY A 103 17.13 6.73 1.01
N ASN A 104 18.46 6.89 1.09
CA ASN A 104 19.11 8.18 1.28
C ASN A 104 20.15 8.50 0.22
N GLU A 105 21.00 7.53 -0.12
CA GLU A 105 22.18 7.77 -0.96
C GLU A 105 22.43 6.62 -1.92
N TYR A 106 22.79 6.98 -3.16
CA TYR A 106 23.02 6.04 -4.25
C TYR A 106 24.22 6.48 -5.10
N ALA A 107 24.94 5.51 -5.64
CA ALA A 107 25.99 5.74 -6.65
C ALA A 107 25.42 5.40 -8.03
N VAL A 108 25.52 6.33 -8.98
CA VAL A 108 25.22 6.08 -10.39
C VAL A 108 26.51 5.65 -11.06
N GLN A 109 26.49 4.52 -11.75
CA GLN A 109 27.62 3.89 -12.40
C GLN A 109 27.32 3.64 -13.88
N ILE A 110 28.33 3.72 -14.73
CA ILE A 110 28.30 3.09 -16.06
C ILE A 110 28.81 1.68 -15.92
N LYS A 111 28.00 0.71 -16.33
CA LYS A 111 28.44 -0.65 -16.60
C LYS A 111 28.79 -0.79 -18.08
N ARG A 112 30.05 -1.07 -18.35
CA ARG A 112 30.56 -1.41 -19.69
C ARG A 112 30.60 -2.92 -19.83
N SER A 113 30.12 -3.46 -20.94
CA SER A 113 30.12 -4.89 -21.21
C SER A 113 30.52 -5.19 -22.65
N GLY A 114 31.34 -6.23 -22.84
CA GLY A 114 31.97 -6.52 -24.12
C GLY A 114 32.96 -7.67 -24.01
N ARG A 115 33.93 -7.71 -24.91
CA ARG A 115 35.05 -8.66 -24.84
C ARG A 115 36.35 -7.92 -24.57
N SER A 116 37.26 -8.56 -23.86
CA SER A 116 38.64 -8.11 -23.70
C SER A 116 39.54 -9.33 -23.69
N ARG A 117 40.61 -9.31 -24.52
CA ARG A 117 41.55 -10.44 -24.68
C ARG A 117 40.83 -11.77 -24.98
N GLY A 118 39.79 -11.73 -25.81
CA GLY A 118 38.97 -12.86 -26.25
C GLY A 118 37.89 -13.33 -25.28
N LYS A 119 37.84 -12.82 -24.05
CA LYS A 119 36.90 -13.23 -22.98
C LYS A 119 35.84 -12.18 -22.72
N ARG A 120 34.68 -12.57 -22.19
CA ARG A 120 33.67 -11.62 -21.71
C ARG A 120 34.26 -10.79 -20.58
N HIS A 121 34.14 -9.48 -20.70
CA HIS A 121 34.64 -8.53 -19.72
C HIS A 121 33.52 -7.56 -19.32
N THR A 122 33.55 -7.10 -18.08
CA THR A 122 32.61 -6.12 -17.54
C THR A 122 33.37 -5.18 -16.63
N GLU A 123 33.19 -3.89 -16.84
CA GLU A 123 33.82 -2.82 -16.07
C GLU A 123 32.71 -1.92 -15.52
N ARG A 124 32.97 -1.33 -14.35
CA ARG A 124 32.06 -0.37 -13.72
C ARG A 124 32.82 0.89 -13.39
N VAL A 125 32.27 2.02 -13.78
CA VAL A 125 32.85 3.35 -13.55
C VAL A 125 31.81 4.20 -12.83
N ASN A 126 32.18 4.86 -11.73
CA ASN A 126 31.27 5.72 -10.98
C ASN A 126 31.11 7.06 -11.69
N LEU A 127 29.87 7.55 -11.81
CA LEU A 127 29.57 8.87 -12.40
C LEU A 127 29.25 9.90 -11.31
N PHE A 128 28.18 9.64 -10.56
CA PHE A 128 27.65 10.58 -9.58
C PHE A 128 27.28 9.90 -8.29
N ARG A 129 27.31 10.68 -7.22
CA ARG A 129 26.61 10.40 -5.98
C ARG A 129 25.28 11.16 -5.98
N LEU A 130 24.20 10.45 -5.69
CA LEU A 130 22.88 11.01 -5.46
C LEU A 130 22.58 10.95 -3.97
N GLU A 131 22.17 12.07 -3.39
CA GLU A 131 21.79 12.15 -1.98
C GLU A 131 20.46 12.89 -1.81
N PHE A 132 19.59 12.36 -0.93
CA PHE A 132 18.43 13.08 -0.45
C PHE A 132 18.82 13.98 0.72
N SER A 133 19.01 15.28 0.43
CA SER A 133 19.43 16.30 1.38
C SER A 133 18.56 17.56 1.20
N PRO A 134 17.39 17.64 1.84
CA PRO A 134 16.56 18.84 1.79
C PRO A 134 17.32 20.05 2.39
N PRO A 135 17.24 21.24 1.78
CA PRO A 135 17.80 22.46 2.33
C PRO A 135 17.22 22.76 3.72
N GLU A 136 17.99 23.41 4.60
CA GLU A 136 17.54 23.75 5.97
C GLU A 136 16.24 24.56 6.01
N ASN A 137 16.00 25.38 4.97
CA ASN A 137 14.79 26.20 4.84
C ASN A 137 13.65 25.52 4.06
N PHE A 138 13.75 24.22 3.78
CA PHE A 138 12.75 23.48 3.03
C PHE A 138 12.25 22.28 3.84
N ASP A 139 11.02 22.37 4.34
CA ASP A 139 10.34 21.24 4.98
C ASP A 139 9.61 20.39 3.93
N ALA A 140 10.22 19.25 3.60
CA ALA A 140 9.68 18.33 2.63
C ALA A 140 8.40 17.60 3.11
N ALA A 141 8.16 17.49 4.41
CA ALA A 141 6.94 16.90 4.94
C ALA A 141 5.78 17.89 4.83
N SER A 142 6.01 19.14 5.23
CA SER A 142 5.04 20.23 5.05
C SER A 142 4.71 20.45 3.57
N TRP A 143 5.71 20.38 2.68
CA TRP A 143 5.47 20.47 1.23
C TRP A 143 4.49 19.41 0.72
N CYS A 144 4.67 18.14 1.12
CA CYS A 144 3.76 17.06 0.73
C CYS A 144 2.34 17.30 1.22
N GLN A 145 2.21 17.77 2.46
CA GLN A 145 0.93 18.05 3.08
C GLN A 145 0.22 19.21 2.36
N SER A 146 0.90 20.35 2.17
CA SER A 146 0.36 21.50 1.42
C SER A 146 -0.02 21.15 -0.01
N TYR A 147 0.76 20.32 -0.70
CA TYR A 147 0.40 19.84 -2.04
C TYR A 147 -0.90 19.05 -2.03
N MET A 148 -1.06 18.10 -1.09
CA MET A 148 -2.32 17.37 -0.98
C MET A 148 -3.48 18.30 -0.58
N ASP A 149 -3.28 19.18 0.38
CA ASP A 149 -4.33 20.06 0.92
C ASP A 149 -4.83 21.05 -0.14
N SER A 150 -3.96 21.54 -1.03
CA SER A 150 -4.34 22.39 -2.16
C SER A 150 -5.38 21.79 -3.12
N HIS A 151 -5.57 20.46 -3.09
CA HIS A 151 -6.56 19.76 -3.91
C HIS A 151 -7.87 19.47 -3.17
N TRP A 152 -7.90 19.64 -1.84
CA TRP A 152 -9.06 19.31 -0.99
C TRP A 152 -9.64 20.52 -0.25
N GLU A 153 -8.82 21.52 0.05
CA GLU A 153 -9.20 22.70 0.84
C GLU A 153 -9.20 23.97 -0.02
N GLU A 154 -10.20 24.81 0.16
CA GLU A 154 -10.30 26.08 -0.55
C GLU A 154 -9.28 27.10 -0.02
N GLY A 155 -8.66 27.87 -0.92
CA GLY A 155 -7.72 28.93 -0.56
C GLY A 155 -6.28 28.50 -0.29
N ILE A 156 -5.95 27.21 -0.39
CA ILE A 156 -4.58 26.71 -0.33
C ILE A 156 -3.98 26.64 -1.73
N GLU A 157 -2.94 27.44 -1.98
CA GLU A 157 -2.22 27.41 -3.26
C GLU A 157 -1.30 26.18 -3.34
N ALA A 158 -1.33 25.50 -4.48
CA ALA A 158 -0.46 24.35 -4.72
C ALA A 158 1.01 24.78 -4.75
N PRO A 159 1.89 24.19 -3.92
CA PRO A 159 3.30 24.52 -3.96
C PRO A 159 3.91 24.08 -5.29
N SER A 160 4.92 24.81 -5.76
CA SER A 160 5.60 24.49 -7.02
C SER A 160 6.19 23.09 -7.00
N MET A 161 5.84 22.26 -8.00
CA MET A 161 6.37 20.90 -8.15
C MET A 161 7.90 20.91 -8.25
N SER A 162 8.47 21.90 -8.95
CA SER A 162 9.92 21.99 -9.13
C SER A 162 10.72 22.35 -7.90
N SER A 163 10.05 22.87 -6.86
CA SER A 163 10.72 23.15 -5.59
C SER A 163 11.26 21.89 -4.91
N ILE A 164 10.64 20.71 -5.13
CA ILE A 164 11.11 19.46 -4.53
C ILE A 164 12.45 19.02 -5.09
N ARG A 165 12.81 19.42 -6.32
CA ARG A 165 14.12 19.09 -6.93
C ARG A 165 15.28 19.52 -6.03
N ARG A 166 15.08 20.58 -5.24
CA ARG A 166 16.07 21.08 -4.26
C ARG A 166 16.40 20.08 -3.16
N CYS A 167 15.58 19.04 -2.95
CA CYS A 167 15.85 17.98 -1.99
C CYS A 167 16.91 16.98 -2.45
N LEU A 168 17.32 17.04 -3.72
CA LEU A 168 18.29 16.13 -4.29
C LEU A 168 19.61 16.86 -4.54
N THR A 169 20.68 16.31 -3.97
CA THR A 169 22.05 16.71 -4.26
C THR A 169 22.64 15.70 -5.23
N ILE A 170 23.21 16.19 -6.33
CA ILE A 170 23.90 15.40 -7.34
C ILE A 170 25.34 15.89 -7.41
N GLU A 171 26.27 15.04 -6.99
CA GLU A 171 27.69 15.36 -6.94
C GLU A 171 28.47 14.42 -7.86
N PRO A 172 29.50 14.91 -8.58
CA PRO A 172 30.44 14.04 -9.27
C PRO A 172 31.08 13.07 -8.29
N TYR A 173 31.36 11.84 -8.72
CA TYR A 173 32.04 10.87 -7.86
C TYR A 173 33.54 11.17 -7.74
N TRP A 174 34.14 11.72 -8.79
CA TRP A 174 35.54 12.15 -8.87
C TRP A 174 35.62 13.51 -9.57
N ASP A 175 36.53 14.38 -9.12
CA ASP A 175 36.71 15.73 -9.69
C ASP A 175 37.42 15.73 -11.06
N GLU A 176 38.04 14.61 -11.45
CA GLU A 176 38.98 14.53 -12.58
C GLU A 176 38.48 13.68 -13.78
N GLU A 177 37.27 13.11 -13.74
CA GLU A 177 36.77 12.27 -14.84
C GLU A 177 35.99 13.08 -15.90
N ASP A 178 36.55 13.15 -17.12
CA ASP A 178 35.92 13.77 -18.30
C ASP A 178 34.81 12.87 -18.89
N PHE A 179 33.61 12.95 -18.32
CA PHE A 179 32.41 12.40 -18.95
C PHE A 179 31.73 13.43 -19.87
N ASP A 180 31.04 12.95 -20.91
CA ASP A 180 30.25 13.81 -21.80
C ASP A 180 29.21 14.63 -21.00
N PRO A 181 29.34 15.98 -20.96
CA PRO A 181 28.44 16.83 -20.20
C PRO A 181 26.96 16.70 -20.62
N ASN A 182 26.70 16.40 -21.90
CA ASN A 182 25.33 16.24 -22.40
C ASN A 182 24.68 14.96 -21.88
N MET A 183 25.44 13.86 -21.85
CA MET A 183 25.01 12.60 -21.25
C MET A 183 24.71 12.80 -19.76
N MET A 184 25.62 13.47 -19.06
CA MET A 184 25.50 13.80 -17.63
C MET A 184 24.24 14.61 -17.35
N GLN A 185 23.99 15.68 -18.12
CA GLN A 185 22.79 16.50 -18.01
C GLN A 185 21.50 15.70 -18.30
N THR A 186 21.53 14.82 -19.31
CA THR A 186 20.38 13.98 -19.69
C THR A 186 19.99 13.03 -18.55
N ILE A 187 20.98 12.38 -17.92
CA ILE A 187 20.76 11.48 -16.78
C ILE A 187 20.16 12.26 -15.60
N GLN A 188 20.71 13.44 -15.29
CA GLN A 188 20.24 14.28 -14.20
C GLN A 188 18.80 14.76 -14.43
N GLN A 189 18.49 15.30 -15.60
CA GLN A 189 17.14 15.77 -15.94
C GLN A 189 16.13 14.62 -15.86
N ARG A 190 16.46 13.45 -16.43
CA ARG A 190 15.58 12.27 -16.36
C ARG A 190 15.28 11.84 -14.91
N LEU A 191 16.27 11.93 -14.02
CA LEU A 191 16.06 11.65 -12.60
C LEU A 191 15.14 12.70 -11.96
N LEU A 192 15.43 13.99 -12.16
CA LEU A 192 14.68 15.10 -11.55
C LEU A 192 13.22 15.12 -12.01
N ASP A 193 12.98 14.96 -13.31
CA ASP A 193 11.63 14.92 -13.89
C ASP A 193 10.86 13.71 -13.36
N HIS A 194 11.51 12.53 -13.30
CA HIS A 194 10.84 11.36 -12.75
C HIS A 194 10.61 11.48 -11.25
N PHE A 195 11.47 12.20 -10.52
CA PHE A 195 11.28 12.46 -9.10
C PHE A 195 10.04 13.30 -8.82
N GLU A 196 9.82 14.37 -9.60
CA GLU A 196 8.58 15.14 -9.56
C GLU A 196 7.36 14.26 -9.80
N VAL A 197 7.37 13.51 -10.91
CA VAL A 197 6.25 12.62 -11.26
C VAL A 197 5.97 11.62 -10.14
N VAL A 198 6.99 11.00 -9.54
CA VAL A 198 6.80 10.03 -8.45
C VAL A 198 6.27 10.71 -7.19
N ALA A 199 6.75 11.92 -6.87
CA ALA A 199 6.35 12.63 -5.67
C ALA A 199 4.90 13.14 -5.71
N THR A 200 4.38 13.46 -6.89
CA THR A 200 3.03 14.01 -7.09
C THR A 200 2.02 12.98 -7.60
N SER A 201 2.33 11.69 -7.50
CA SER A 201 1.49 10.62 -8.06
C SER A 201 1.12 9.54 -7.05
N ILE A 202 0.11 8.77 -7.45
CA ILE A 202 -0.37 7.58 -6.76
C ILE A 202 0.04 6.38 -7.60
N ASP A 203 0.74 5.43 -7.00
CA ASP A 203 1.06 4.15 -7.63
C ASP A 203 0.13 3.01 -7.17
N ALA A 204 0.16 1.90 -7.90
CA ALA A 204 -0.63 0.70 -7.63
C ALA A 204 -0.47 0.14 -6.20
N LYS A 205 0.70 0.31 -5.57
CA LYS A 205 0.91 -0.15 -4.20
C LYS A 205 0.17 0.74 -3.22
N MET A 206 0.30 2.06 -3.38
CA MET A 206 -0.41 3.05 -2.57
C MET A 206 -1.93 2.88 -2.69
N LEU A 207 -2.42 2.65 -3.92
CA LEU A 207 -3.84 2.41 -4.16
C LEU A 207 -4.33 1.12 -3.49
N ARG A 208 -3.59 0.02 -3.61
CA ARG A 208 -3.95 -1.26 -2.96
C ARG A 208 -3.99 -1.14 -1.44
N ASP A 209 -3.02 -0.46 -0.85
CA ASP A 209 -2.95 -0.25 0.59
C ASP A 209 -4.11 0.65 1.07
N ARG A 210 -4.49 1.67 0.29
CA ARG A 210 -5.64 2.52 0.58
C ARG A 210 -6.95 1.77 0.44
N LEU A 211 -7.15 1.01 -0.62
CA LEU A 211 -8.36 0.23 -0.87
C LEU A 211 -8.68 -0.69 0.29
N ARG A 212 -7.69 -1.40 0.81
CA ARG A 212 -7.86 -2.25 2.00
C ARG A 212 -8.30 -1.47 3.23
N ARG A 213 -7.77 -0.25 3.42
CA ARG A 213 -8.18 0.61 4.54
C ARG A 213 -9.59 1.17 4.35
N VAL A 214 -9.96 1.57 3.14
CA VAL A 214 -11.31 2.07 2.85
C VAL A 214 -12.33 0.96 3.10
N LEU A 215 -12.10 -0.24 2.53
CA LEU A 215 -12.99 -1.38 2.75
C LEU A 215 -13.08 -1.72 4.24
N ALA A 216 -11.97 -1.79 4.97
CA ALA A 216 -11.97 -2.16 6.39
C ALA A 216 -12.56 -1.08 7.32
N SER A 217 -12.15 0.17 7.16
CA SER A 217 -12.43 1.25 8.12
C SER A 217 -13.65 2.07 7.74
N ASN A 218 -13.82 2.44 6.47
CA ASN A 218 -14.92 3.29 6.02
C ASN A 218 -16.18 2.47 5.74
N MET A 219 -16.03 1.26 5.22
CA MET A 219 -17.14 0.40 4.79
C MET A 219 -17.36 -0.81 5.71
N LYS A 220 -16.60 -0.92 6.81
CA LYS A 220 -16.69 -2.02 7.80
C LYS A 220 -16.65 -3.41 7.15
N GLY A 221 -15.92 -3.55 6.04
CA GLY A 221 -15.81 -4.77 5.27
C GLY A 221 -14.76 -5.75 5.81
N PHE A 222 -14.88 -7.01 5.41
CA PHE A 222 -14.03 -8.11 5.87
C PHE A 222 -13.42 -8.86 4.70
N PRO A 223 -12.10 -9.12 4.70
CA PRO A 223 -11.46 -9.87 3.63
C PRO A 223 -11.88 -11.35 3.67
N PHE A 224 -12.33 -11.85 2.53
CA PHE A 224 -12.67 -13.25 2.29
C PHE A 224 -11.40 -14.00 1.85
N ARG A 225 -11.07 -15.14 2.49
CA ARG A 225 -9.77 -15.81 2.25
C ARG A 225 -9.77 -16.80 1.11
N SER A 226 -10.94 -17.32 0.74
CA SER A 226 -11.06 -18.26 -0.38
C SER A 226 -10.88 -17.58 -1.76
N GLY A 227 -10.79 -16.25 -1.83
CA GLY A 227 -10.48 -15.49 -3.05
C GLY A 227 -9.49 -14.35 -2.81
N GLN A 228 -8.41 -14.28 -3.58
CA GLN A 228 -7.50 -13.13 -3.52
C GLN A 228 -8.26 -11.83 -3.85
N GLY A 229 -8.28 -10.88 -2.91
CA GLY A 229 -8.91 -9.58 -3.11
C GLY A 229 -10.43 -9.58 -2.91
N ALA A 230 -11.04 -10.67 -2.46
CA ALA A 230 -12.46 -10.74 -2.14
C ALA A 230 -12.74 -10.17 -0.74
N TRP A 231 -13.83 -9.42 -0.59
CA TRP A 231 -14.29 -8.80 0.65
C TRP A 231 -15.80 -8.90 0.78
N PHE A 232 -16.29 -9.10 1.99
CA PHE A 232 -17.69 -8.94 2.34
C PHE A 232 -17.88 -7.55 2.96
N VAL A 233 -18.82 -6.77 2.46
CA VAL A 233 -19.14 -5.42 2.94
C VAL A 233 -20.57 -5.46 3.48
N PRO A 234 -20.75 -5.37 4.82
CA PRO A 234 -22.07 -5.30 5.43
C PRO A 234 -22.91 -4.17 4.86
N ASN A 235 -24.19 -4.41 4.60
CA ASN A 235 -25.12 -3.34 4.31
C ASN A 235 -25.57 -2.70 5.62
N SER A 236 -25.38 -1.39 5.74
CA SER A 236 -25.98 -0.59 6.81
C SER A 236 -27.30 -0.03 6.29
N GLU A 237 -28.41 -0.20 7.01
CA GLU A 237 -29.69 0.41 6.60
C GLU A 237 -29.66 1.95 6.72
N GLU A 238 -28.72 2.50 7.50
CA GLU A 238 -28.53 3.94 7.71
C GLU A 238 -27.61 4.58 6.65
N ASP A 239 -26.73 3.82 6.00
CA ASP A 239 -25.75 4.32 5.02
C ASP A 239 -26.01 3.75 3.62
N ASN A 240 -25.94 4.61 2.58
CA ASN A 240 -25.99 4.16 1.18
C ASN A 240 -24.71 3.39 0.80
N THR A 241 -24.61 2.16 1.28
CA THR A 241 -23.43 1.29 1.16
C THR A 241 -23.18 0.93 -0.31
N LEU A 242 -24.25 0.63 -1.06
CA LEU A 242 -24.14 0.32 -2.48
C LEU A 242 -23.64 1.52 -3.28
N GLY A 243 -24.23 2.71 -3.09
CA GLY A 243 -23.78 3.92 -3.78
C GLY A 243 -22.31 4.22 -3.50
N SER A 244 -21.89 4.12 -2.23
CA SER A 244 -20.48 4.30 -1.84
C SER A 244 -19.54 3.29 -2.51
N LEU A 245 -19.99 2.04 -2.71
CA LEU A 245 -19.23 1.02 -3.43
C LEU A 245 -19.17 1.28 -4.93
N GLU A 246 -20.27 1.74 -5.53
CA GLU A 246 -20.34 2.11 -6.95
C GLU A 246 -19.44 3.31 -7.24
N ASP A 247 -19.52 4.37 -6.45
CA ASP A 247 -18.66 5.55 -6.57
C ASP A 247 -17.20 5.17 -6.40
N TYR A 248 -16.88 4.32 -5.41
CA TYR A 248 -15.50 3.87 -5.24
C TYR A 248 -15.03 2.97 -6.39
N SER A 249 -15.90 2.13 -6.94
CA SER A 249 -15.62 1.36 -8.16
C SER A 249 -15.29 2.28 -9.33
N ASN A 250 -16.10 3.32 -9.55
CA ASN A 250 -15.89 4.32 -10.62
C ASN A 250 -14.55 5.05 -10.44
N LEU A 251 -14.21 5.43 -9.21
CA LEU A 251 -12.91 6.04 -8.92
C LEU A 251 -11.76 5.08 -9.28
N LEU A 252 -11.85 3.80 -8.90
CA LEU A 252 -10.82 2.79 -9.20
C LEU A 252 -10.73 2.48 -10.70
N GLU A 253 -11.85 2.50 -11.41
CA GLU A 253 -11.88 2.37 -12.86
C GLU A 253 -11.14 3.53 -13.53
N SER A 254 -11.24 4.76 -13.01
CA SER A 254 -10.46 5.89 -13.53
C SER A 254 -8.94 5.67 -13.44
N PHE A 255 -8.45 5.00 -12.38
CA PHE A 255 -7.05 4.58 -12.28
C PHE A 255 -6.72 3.51 -13.32
N GLY A 256 -7.62 2.54 -13.50
CA GLY A 256 -7.49 1.47 -14.49
C GLY A 256 -7.39 2.01 -15.91
N THR A 257 -8.30 2.92 -16.29
CA THR A 257 -8.36 3.56 -17.60
C THR A 257 -7.10 4.39 -17.88
N ALA A 258 -6.65 5.19 -16.92
CA ALA A 258 -5.43 5.99 -17.07
C ALA A 258 -4.15 5.15 -17.23
N ASN A 259 -4.17 3.88 -16.79
CA ASN A 259 -3.04 2.94 -16.89
C ASN A 259 -3.30 1.80 -17.87
N MET A 260 -4.39 1.87 -18.64
CA MET A 260 -4.66 0.89 -19.67
C MET A 260 -3.59 1.05 -20.74
N LEU A 261 -2.92 -0.05 -21.11
CA LEU A 261 -2.05 -0.06 -22.27
C LEU A 261 -2.93 0.15 -23.51
N SER A 262 -3.08 1.39 -23.96
CA SER A 262 -3.69 1.72 -25.23
C SER A 262 -2.59 1.96 -26.26
N GLY A 263 -2.23 0.93 -27.01
CA GLY A 263 -1.73 1.11 -28.38
C GLY A 263 -2.94 1.08 -29.29
N ASP A 264 -2.99 1.93 -30.32
CA ASP A 264 -3.96 1.73 -31.40
C ASP A 264 -3.64 0.37 -32.04
N PRO A 265 -4.58 -0.61 -32.05
CA PRO A 265 -4.35 -1.91 -32.67
C PRO A 265 -3.96 -1.82 -34.16
N THR A 266 -4.22 -0.68 -34.80
CA THR A 266 -3.84 -0.39 -36.18
C THR A 266 -2.43 0.18 -36.33
N GLU A 267 -1.83 0.70 -35.25
CA GLU A 267 -0.48 1.30 -35.24
C GLU A 267 0.56 0.42 -34.52
N GLU A 268 0.13 -0.59 -33.77
CA GLU A 268 1.01 -1.44 -32.94
C GLU A 268 0.96 -2.92 -33.35
N SER A 269 2.10 -3.62 -33.22
CA SER A 269 2.27 -5.00 -33.71
C SER A 269 1.91 -6.03 -32.66
N TRP A 270 1.09 -7.04 -33.02
CA TRP A 270 0.61 -8.04 -32.04
C TRP A 270 1.75 -8.77 -31.32
N PHE A 271 2.87 -8.96 -32.02
CA PHE A 271 4.08 -9.60 -31.51
C PHE A 271 5.17 -8.57 -31.17
N ASP A 272 5.98 -8.86 -30.16
CA ASP A 272 7.21 -8.12 -29.86
C ASP A 272 8.34 -8.48 -30.85
N GLU A 273 9.48 -7.80 -30.72
CA GLU A 273 10.69 -8.04 -31.53
C GLU A 273 11.25 -9.47 -31.39
N THR A 274 10.78 -10.24 -30.40
CA THR A 274 11.15 -11.64 -30.16
C THR A 274 10.13 -12.64 -30.71
N GLY A 275 9.05 -12.16 -31.35
CA GLY A 275 7.98 -12.98 -31.91
C GLY A 275 6.97 -13.49 -30.87
N LYS A 276 6.98 -12.95 -29.64
CA LYS A 276 5.99 -13.28 -28.60
C LYS A 276 4.82 -12.31 -28.63
N PRO A 277 3.58 -12.74 -28.36
CA PRO A 277 2.47 -11.82 -28.22
C PRO A 277 2.81 -10.74 -27.20
N ARG A 278 2.59 -9.47 -27.53
CA ARG A 278 2.67 -8.39 -26.54
C ARG A 278 1.51 -8.55 -25.56
N ASP A 279 1.69 -8.13 -24.32
CA ASP A 279 0.63 -8.11 -23.31
C ASP A 279 -0.34 -6.94 -23.59
N TRP A 280 -1.19 -7.09 -24.61
CA TRP A 280 -2.21 -6.11 -25.00
C TRP A 280 -3.33 -5.97 -23.97
N TYR A 281 -3.71 -7.08 -23.35
CA TYR A 281 -4.75 -7.13 -22.34
C TYR A 281 -4.11 -7.29 -20.96
N ARG A 282 -3.99 -6.17 -20.25
CA ARG A 282 -3.80 -6.21 -18.79
C ARG A 282 -5.16 -6.13 -18.11
N PRO A 283 -5.38 -6.90 -17.03
CA PRO A 283 -6.56 -6.68 -16.19
C PRO A 283 -6.67 -5.21 -15.82
N SER A 284 -7.85 -4.60 -15.92
CA SER A 284 -8.03 -3.24 -15.43
C SER A 284 -8.01 -3.24 -13.89
N THR A 285 -7.58 -2.12 -13.31
CA THR A 285 -7.86 -1.86 -11.89
C THR A 285 -9.36 -1.69 -11.74
N ASN A 286 -9.99 -2.47 -10.86
CA ASN A 286 -11.43 -2.45 -10.65
C ASN A 286 -11.82 -2.97 -9.26
N LEU A 287 -13.03 -2.61 -8.83
CA LEU A 287 -13.74 -3.18 -7.69
C LEU A 287 -15.06 -3.73 -8.21
N ARG A 288 -15.18 -5.05 -8.31
CA ARG A 288 -16.39 -5.71 -8.82
C ARG A 288 -17.33 -6.00 -7.67
N ILE A 289 -18.55 -5.48 -7.75
CA ILE A 289 -19.63 -5.83 -6.84
C ILE A 289 -20.30 -7.09 -7.42
N LEU A 290 -20.10 -8.24 -6.77
CA LEU A 290 -20.47 -9.55 -7.31
C LEU A 290 -21.93 -9.93 -7.01
N GLY A 291 -22.52 -9.38 -5.96
CA GLY A 291 -23.92 -9.63 -5.60
C GLY A 291 -24.22 -9.31 -4.14
N TYR A 292 -25.52 -9.17 -3.86
CA TYR A 292 -26.05 -9.05 -2.51
C TYR A 292 -26.26 -10.44 -1.91
N ILE A 293 -25.76 -10.65 -0.70
CA ILE A 293 -25.86 -11.91 0.02
C ILE A 293 -26.99 -11.78 1.05
N ASP A 294 -28.07 -12.53 0.82
CA ASP A 294 -29.27 -12.57 1.66
C ASP A 294 -29.66 -14.01 2.08
N ASN A 295 -28.88 -15.02 1.67
CA ASN A 295 -29.15 -16.43 1.95
C ASN A 295 -28.35 -16.92 3.17
N ASP A 296 -29.05 -17.52 4.14
CA ASP A 296 -28.51 -18.09 5.39
C ASP A 296 -27.28 -18.97 5.20
N ARG A 297 -27.27 -19.81 4.16
CA ARG A 297 -26.14 -20.72 3.91
C ARG A 297 -24.87 -19.98 3.49
N GLN A 298 -25.00 -18.92 2.70
CA GLN A 298 -23.87 -18.09 2.30
C GLN A 298 -23.37 -17.25 3.48
N LEU A 299 -24.29 -16.78 4.32
CA LEU A 299 -23.98 -16.08 5.56
C LEU A 299 -23.23 -16.98 6.54
N GLU A 300 -23.59 -18.25 6.69
CA GLU A 300 -22.87 -19.20 7.54
C GLU A 300 -21.41 -19.41 7.08
N TYR A 301 -21.16 -19.50 5.77
CA TYR A 301 -19.78 -19.52 5.25
C TYR A 301 -19.02 -18.23 5.57
N ILE A 302 -19.69 -17.07 5.49
CA ILE A 302 -19.10 -15.78 5.86
C ILE A 302 -18.78 -15.75 7.36
N ARG A 303 -19.69 -16.23 8.23
CA ARG A 303 -19.43 -16.33 9.68
C ARG A 303 -18.19 -17.16 9.96
N ASN A 304 -18.11 -18.35 9.38
CA ASN A 304 -16.98 -19.26 9.58
C ASN A 304 -15.65 -18.66 9.06
N ASP A 305 -15.67 -18.01 7.90
CA ASP A 305 -14.47 -17.35 7.35
C ASP A 305 -14.04 -16.16 8.22
N ILE A 306 -14.99 -15.38 8.75
CA ILE A 306 -14.73 -14.27 9.67
C ILE A 306 -14.17 -14.77 11.00
N GLN A 307 -14.77 -15.80 11.60
CA GLN A 307 -14.26 -16.45 12.81
C GLN A 307 -12.80 -16.90 12.64
N ASN A 308 -12.51 -17.60 11.54
CA ASN A 308 -11.15 -18.07 11.23
C ASN A 308 -10.16 -16.92 10.99
N ASN A 309 -10.61 -15.82 10.38
CA ASN A 309 -9.76 -14.67 10.12
C ASN A 309 -9.43 -13.91 11.41
N LEU A 310 -10.45 -13.63 12.23
CA LEU A 310 -10.30 -12.96 13.52
C LEU A 310 -9.45 -13.78 14.48
N SER A 311 -9.69 -15.09 14.58
CA SER A 311 -8.89 -15.97 15.43
C SER A 311 -7.40 -15.94 15.03
N ARG A 312 -7.11 -15.90 13.72
CA ARG A 312 -5.73 -15.74 13.26
C ARG A 312 -5.16 -14.35 13.53
N GLU A 313 -5.94 -13.29 13.40
CA GLU A 313 -5.45 -11.94 13.68
C GLU A 313 -5.11 -11.76 15.16
N ILE A 314 -5.92 -12.33 16.06
CA ILE A 314 -5.61 -12.45 17.48
C ILE A 314 -4.29 -13.21 17.67
N ALA A 315 -4.09 -14.33 16.98
CA ALA A 315 -2.84 -15.09 17.05
C ALA A 315 -1.61 -14.29 16.54
N GLU A 316 -1.75 -13.55 15.44
CA GLU A 316 -0.71 -12.68 14.91
C GLU A 316 -0.40 -11.52 15.87
N TYR A 317 -1.42 -10.98 16.53
CA TYR A 317 -1.29 -9.97 17.58
C TYR A 317 -0.56 -10.54 18.81
N GLN A 318 -0.97 -11.71 19.30
CA GLN A 318 -0.29 -12.41 20.40
C GLN A 318 1.18 -12.67 20.06
N SER A 319 1.47 -13.12 18.84
CA SER A 319 2.86 -13.28 18.36
C SER A 319 3.65 -11.97 18.34
N LYS A 320 3.02 -10.83 18.01
CA LYS A 320 3.66 -9.51 18.10
C LYS A 320 3.98 -9.14 19.54
N ILE A 321 3.11 -9.45 20.50
CA ILE A 321 3.39 -9.21 21.93
C ILE A 321 4.58 -10.05 22.38
N VAL A 322 4.65 -11.35 22.03
CA VAL A 322 5.80 -12.20 22.37
C VAL A 322 7.09 -11.59 21.86
N LYS A 323 7.12 -11.19 20.57
CA LYS A 323 8.29 -10.52 19.97
C LYS A 323 8.61 -9.19 20.64
N LEU A 324 7.61 -8.44 21.11
CA LEU A 324 7.84 -7.22 21.87
C LEU A 324 8.49 -7.57 23.21
N ALA A 325 7.96 -8.54 23.96
CA ALA A 325 8.53 -9.01 25.22
C ALA A 325 10.00 -9.46 25.05
N ASP A 326 10.33 -10.14 23.96
CA ASP A 326 11.72 -10.53 23.64
C ASP A 326 12.65 -9.33 23.49
N SER A 327 12.13 -8.20 23.01
CA SER A 327 12.90 -6.97 22.81
C SER A 327 13.08 -6.12 24.08
N PHE A 328 12.59 -6.57 25.24
CA PHE A 328 12.74 -5.85 26.50
C PHE A 328 14.21 -5.67 26.88
N ASN A 329 14.56 -4.43 27.23
CA ASN A 329 15.89 -4.03 27.69
C ASN A 329 15.73 -3.10 28.91
N GLU A 330 16.34 -3.48 30.03
CA GLU A 330 16.27 -2.76 31.30
C GLU A 330 16.85 -1.33 31.24
N ASP A 331 17.77 -1.06 30.32
CA ASP A 331 18.38 0.27 30.15
C ASP A 331 17.49 1.23 29.32
N LYS A 332 16.42 0.72 28.69
CA LYS A 332 15.58 1.47 27.73
C LYS A 332 14.08 1.29 27.98
N VAL A 333 13.68 1.35 29.25
CA VAL A 333 12.29 1.13 29.68
C VAL A 333 11.32 2.13 29.05
N GLU A 334 11.63 3.42 29.02
CA GLU A 334 10.72 4.46 28.48
C GLU A 334 10.39 4.21 26.99
N ALA A 335 11.41 3.96 26.16
CA ALA A 335 11.23 3.61 24.76
C ALA A 335 10.47 2.27 24.56
N PHE A 336 10.51 1.38 25.55
CA PHE A 336 9.73 0.15 25.55
C PHE A 336 8.27 0.41 25.92
N GLU A 337 8.01 1.28 26.90
CA GLU A 337 6.66 1.70 27.29
C GLU A 337 5.92 2.42 26.16
N ASP A 338 6.60 3.24 25.36
CA ASP A 338 6.02 3.81 24.14
C ASP A 338 5.55 2.74 23.15
N ARG A 339 6.30 1.65 23.02
CA ARG A 339 5.90 0.51 22.17
C ARG A 339 4.71 -0.23 22.77
N LEU A 340 4.64 -0.36 24.10
CA LEU A 340 3.47 -0.93 24.77
C LEU A 340 2.22 -0.07 24.55
N ASN A 341 2.32 1.25 24.62
CA ASN A 341 1.22 2.17 24.32
C ASN A 341 0.70 1.96 22.88
N ASN A 342 1.61 1.84 21.91
CA ASN A 342 1.22 1.55 20.53
C ASN A 342 0.53 0.19 20.37
N ILE A 343 1.00 -0.86 21.07
CA ILE A 343 0.32 -2.18 21.04
C ILE A 343 -1.04 -2.14 21.73
N GLN A 344 -1.21 -1.32 22.76
CA GLN A 344 -2.49 -1.14 23.44
C GLN A 344 -3.54 -0.56 22.49
N VAL A 345 -3.20 0.48 21.72
CA VAL A 345 -4.10 1.04 20.69
C VAL A 345 -4.51 -0.04 19.69
N VAL A 346 -3.57 -0.89 19.25
CA VAL A 346 -3.87 -2.02 18.36
C VAL A 346 -4.81 -3.04 19.01
N LYS A 347 -4.68 -3.27 20.33
CA LYS A 347 -5.60 -4.14 21.09
C LYS A 347 -7.01 -3.57 21.10
N GLU A 348 -7.14 -2.29 21.46
CA GLU A 348 -8.41 -1.58 21.55
C GLU A 348 -9.12 -1.57 20.18
N GLU A 349 -8.39 -1.27 19.10
CA GLU A 349 -8.91 -1.36 17.73
C GLU A 349 -9.42 -2.78 17.40
N LEU A 350 -8.67 -3.82 17.79
CA LEU A 350 -9.05 -5.21 17.54
C LEU A 350 -10.29 -5.62 18.34
N VAL A 351 -10.39 -5.22 19.62
CA VAL A 351 -11.53 -5.48 20.50
C VAL A 351 -12.78 -4.75 20.03
N THR A 352 -12.69 -3.45 19.72
CA THR A 352 -13.82 -2.70 19.16
C THR A 352 -14.29 -3.32 17.85
N ARG A 353 -13.37 -3.77 17.00
CA ARG A 353 -13.74 -4.42 15.74
C ARG A 353 -14.36 -5.80 15.97
N LEU A 354 -13.92 -6.56 16.97
CA LEU A 354 -14.53 -7.83 17.39
C LEU A 354 -15.97 -7.63 17.89
N ALA A 355 -16.19 -6.64 18.76
CA ALA A 355 -17.52 -6.31 19.28
C ALA A 355 -18.47 -5.91 18.15
N ASN A 356 -18.08 -4.94 17.32
CA ASN A 356 -18.85 -4.51 16.16
C ASN A 356 -19.19 -5.68 15.21
N LEU A 357 -18.27 -6.64 15.06
CA LEU A 357 -18.45 -7.82 14.22
C LEU A 357 -19.44 -8.82 14.81
N SER A 358 -19.33 -9.09 16.11
CA SER A 358 -20.26 -9.96 16.83
C SER A 358 -21.68 -9.39 16.75
N ASP A 359 -21.81 -8.08 16.95
CA ASP A 359 -23.08 -7.36 16.89
C ASP A 359 -23.67 -7.37 15.48
N MET A 360 -22.85 -7.15 14.45
CA MET A 360 -23.32 -7.17 13.07
C MET A 360 -23.73 -8.58 12.63
N ILE A 361 -22.95 -9.62 12.92
CA ILE A 361 -23.15 -10.91 12.24
C ILE A 361 -24.11 -11.84 13.01
N GLY A 362 -24.60 -11.40 14.16
CA GLY A 362 -25.49 -12.19 15.03
C GLY A 362 -24.72 -13.21 15.85
N GLY A 363 -23.51 -12.85 16.30
CA GLY A 363 -22.62 -13.68 17.09
C GLY A 363 -21.50 -14.33 16.28
N VAL A 364 -20.27 -14.13 16.74
CA VAL A 364 -19.06 -14.73 16.17
C VAL A 364 -18.26 -15.33 17.32
N GLU A 365 -18.23 -16.66 17.45
CA GLU A 365 -17.34 -17.34 18.41
C GLU A 365 -15.89 -17.26 17.92
N VAL A 366 -15.17 -16.23 18.36
CA VAL A 366 -13.75 -16.08 18.04
C VAL A 366 -12.92 -16.74 19.13
N SER A 367 -11.99 -17.61 18.72
CA SER A 367 -11.04 -18.18 19.68
C SER A 367 -10.05 -17.10 20.10
N THR A 368 -10.12 -16.70 21.37
CA THR A 368 -9.15 -15.81 22.03
C THR A 368 -8.01 -16.59 22.70
N VAL A 369 -8.08 -17.92 22.69
CA VAL A 369 -7.13 -18.82 23.35
C VAL A 369 -5.75 -18.69 22.72
N VAL A 370 -4.75 -18.42 23.54
CA VAL A 370 -3.34 -18.33 23.12
C VAL A 370 -2.84 -19.72 22.72
N PHE A 371 -2.18 -19.83 21.56
CA PHE A 371 -1.51 -21.06 21.15
C PHE A 371 -0.44 -21.47 22.17
N SER A 372 -0.30 -22.77 22.43
CA SER A 372 0.54 -23.30 23.51
C SER A 372 2.01 -22.89 23.39
N ASP A 373 2.56 -22.88 22.18
CA ASP A 373 3.94 -22.47 21.90
C ASP A 373 4.17 -20.97 22.16
N LEU A 374 3.21 -20.13 21.77
CA LEU A 374 3.24 -18.69 22.08
C LEU A 374 3.11 -18.45 23.58
N ASN A 375 2.22 -19.17 24.27
CA ASN A 375 2.01 -19.03 25.70
C ASN A 375 3.26 -19.45 26.50
N GLU A 376 3.89 -20.57 26.14
CA GLU A 376 5.14 -21.03 26.77
C GLU A 376 6.27 -20.00 26.59
N SER A 377 6.47 -19.52 25.36
CA SER A 377 7.49 -18.51 25.06
C SER A 377 7.23 -17.20 25.81
N PHE A 378 5.97 -16.76 25.85
CA PHE A 378 5.58 -15.54 26.53
C PHE A 378 5.78 -15.62 28.05
N THR A 379 5.32 -16.71 28.66
CA THR A 379 5.44 -16.94 30.11
C THR A 379 6.90 -16.98 30.52
N GLY A 380 7.75 -17.72 29.78
CA GLY A 380 9.18 -17.76 30.07
C GLY A 380 9.86 -16.40 29.96
N ARG A 381 9.42 -15.54 29.02
CA ARG A 381 9.94 -14.18 28.90
C ARG A 381 9.44 -13.27 30.02
N LEU A 382 8.17 -13.38 30.41
CA LEU A 382 7.61 -12.64 31.55
C LEU A 382 8.34 -12.96 32.85
N ASP A 383 8.66 -14.23 33.11
CA ASP A 383 9.39 -14.65 34.30
C ASP A 383 10.80 -14.04 34.36
N SER A 384 11.39 -13.75 33.20
CA SER A 384 12.69 -13.05 33.10
C SER A 384 12.56 -11.53 33.30
N ILE A 385 11.45 -10.93 32.88
CA ILE A 385 11.21 -9.47 32.97
C ILE A 385 10.71 -9.09 34.36
N GLN A 386 9.86 -9.90 34.98
CA GLN A 386 9.18 -9.57 36.24
C GLN A 386 10.12 -9.21 37.40
N PRO A 387 11.28 -9.86 37.59
CA PRO A 387 12.25 -9.46 38.61
C PRO A 387 12.93 -8.11 38.31
N LEU A 388 13.02 -7.72 37.04
CA LEU A 388 13.67 -6.49 36.58
C LEU A 388 12.70 -5.30 36.56
N ASN A 389 11.48 -5.53 36.09
CA ASN A 389 10.42 -4.52 36.00
C ASN A 389 9.02 -5.18 36.04
N SER A 390 8.43 -5.23 37.23
CA SER A 390 7.12 -5.85 37.46
C SER A 390 5.97 -5.10 36.77
N THR A 391 6.08 -3.78 36.60
CA THR A 391 5.05 -2.96 35.95
C THR A 391 4.94 -3.31 34.48
N VAL A 392 6.07 -3.44 33.78
CA VAL A 392 6.13 -3.85 32.37
C VAL A 392 5.60 -5.27 32.19
N ALA A 393 5.98 -6.20 33.07
CA ALA A 393 5.49 -7.58 33.02
C ALA A 393 3.96 -7.67 33.20
N ASN A 394 3.39 -6.88 34.11
CA ASN A 394 1.94 -6.83 34.32
C ASN A 394 1.18 -6.21 33.13
N ARG A 395 1.71 -5.13 32.53
CA ARG A 395 1.12 -4.58 31.29
C ARG A 395 1.15 -5.59 30.15
N LEU A 396 2.27 -6.30 29.97
CA LEU A 396 2.38 -7.34 28.94
C LEU A 396 1.32 -8.44 29.15
N ARG A 397 1.10 -8.90 30.38
CA ARG A 397 0.02 -9.86 30.69
C ARG A 397 -1.35 -9.33 30.28
N GLY A 398 -1.68 -8.10 30.71
CA GLY A 398 -2.96 -7.48 30.37
C GLY A 398 -3.15 -7.25 28.86
N LEU A 399 -2.07 -7.06 28.10
CA LEU A 399 -2.14 -6.97 26.64
C LEU A 399 -2.37 -8.32 25.97
N MET A 400 -1.90 -9.43 26.56
CA MET A 400 -2.07 -10.77 25.99
C MET A 400 -3.48 -11.33 26.21
N ASP A 401 -4.17 -10.86 27.25
CA ASP A 401 -5.52 -11.31 27.59
C ASP A 401 -6.60 -10.60 26.77
N PHE A 402 -7.56 -11.36 26.25
CA PHE A 402 -8.71 -10.88 25.50
C PHE A 402 -10.04 -11.22 26.18
N SER A 403 -10.03 -11.86 27.36
CA SER A 403 -11.27 -11.99 28.13
C SER A 403 -11.82 -10.61 28.44
N GLU A 404 -13.12 -10.43 28.23
CA GLU A 404 -13.83 -9.23 28.67
C GLU A 404 -13.55 -9.04 30.16
N ASP A 405 -13.01 -7.87 30.53
CA ASP A 405 -13.14 -7.40 31.91
C ASP A 405 -14.65 -7.16 32.09
N GLU A 406 -15.36 -8.16 32.64
CA GLU A 406 -16.71 -7.99 33.16
C GLU A 406 -16.65 -6.94 34.28
N ASP A 407 -16.92 -5.68 33.93
CA ASP A 407 -17.32 -4.63 34.87
C ASP A 407 -18.78 -4.21 34.63
#